data_AF-A0A150G1P8-F1
#
_entry.id   AF-A0A150G1P8-F1
#
_cell.length_a   1.000
_cell.length_b   1.000
_cell.length_c   1.000
_cell.angle_alpha   90.00
_cell.angle_beta   90.00
_cell.angle_gamma   90.00
#
_symmetry.space_group_name_H-M   'P 1'
#
loop_
_entity.id
_entity.type
_entity.pdbx_description
1 polymer ?
#
loop_
_entity_poly.entity_id
_entity_poly.type
_entity_poly.pdbx_seq_one_letter_code
_entity_poly.pdbx_strand_id
1 'polypeptide(L)'
;MPRASWRRAKEMAPATMARRLTELVDGLGLETTAPHLLNKIEELNRRLPMSRQALLAAVARSPGLLAYTPESVGGRVALLVQELRRDEAFVMEMIAKQPQVLGLKPETLRHRIGTLHEAASLMAKWRTELDAMRPASLARLLRCSDAVLSRLLYSYARSHSNGRNFESIRSMAYICCCPRAAWHRDNPLHADWLAAGEAARRDWRITPWLGWYQQPPRPGVPPAPGQYNWWSRGDPGPDEYDYDYS
;
A
#
# COMPACT_ATOMS: atom_id res chain seq x y z
N MET A 1 12.53 -24.48 -12.30
CA MET A 1 11.56 -23.58 -11.63
C MET A 1 10.36 -23.32 -12.54
N PRO A 2 9.21 -24.01 -12.37
CA PRO A 2 8.09 -23.96 -13.31
C PRO A 2 7.20 -22.74 -13.05
N ARG A 3 7.68 -21.54 -13.41
CA ARG A 3 6.87 -20.30 -13.32
C ARG A 3 5.96 -20.05 -14.53
N ALA A 4 6.16 -20.78 -15.64
CA ALA A 4 5.53 -20.48 -16.91
C ALA A 4 4.11 -21.06 -17.11
N SER A 5 3.69 -22.09 -16.34
CA SER A 5 2.46 -22.86 -16.65
C SER A 5 1.18 -22.35 -15.98
N TRP A 6 1.25 -21.48 -14.97
CA TRP A 6 0.09 -21.13 -14.14
C TRP A 6 -0.87 -20.10 -14.78
N ARG A 7 -0.49 -19.44 -15.88
CA ARG A 7 -1.36 -18.44 -16.53
C ARG A 7 -2.65 -19.04 -17.12
N ARG A 8 -2.71 -20.34 -17.38
CA ARG A 8 -3.91 -21.06 -17.86
C ARG A 8 -4.78 -21.65 -16.75
N ALA A 9 -4.58 -21.23 -15.50
CA ALA A 9 -5.37 -21.70 -14.36
C ALA A 9 -6.89 -21.49 -14.51
N LYS A 10 -7.32 -20.56 -15.37
CA LYS A 10 -8.74 -20.30 -15.67
C LYS A 10 -9.47 -21.48 -16.34
N GLU A 11 -8.75 -22.27 -17.13
CA GLU A 11 -9.30 -23.35 -17.96
C GLU A 11 -8.91 -24.74 -17.44
N MET A 12 -8.22 -24.80 -16.29
CA MET A 12 -7.68 -26.05 -15.78
C MET A 12 -8.78 -26.88 -15.11
N ALA A 13 -8.93 -28.12 -15.58
CA ALA A 13 -9.79 -29.10 -14.92
C ALA A 13 -9.37 -29.29 -13.44
N PRO A 14 -10.33 -29.56 -12.53
CA PRO A 14 -10.05 -29.71 -11.09
C PRO A 14 -8.93 -30.71 -10.76
N ALA A 15 -8.87 -31.83 -11.47
CA ALA A 15 -7.82 -32.84 -11.29
C ALA A 15 -6.42 -32.32 -11.66
N THR A 16 -6.31 -31.53 -12.73
CA THR A 16 -5.05 -30.91 -13.14
C THR A 16 -4.60 -29.85 -12.13
N MET A 17 -5.55 -29.10 -11.56
CA MET A 17 -5.28 -28.15 -10.48
C MET A 17 -4.75 -28.86 -9.22
N ALA A 18 -5.39 -29.96 -8.82
CA ALA A 18 -4.96 -30.77 -7.68
C ALA A 18 -3.52 -31.27 -7.87
N ARG A 19 -3.19 -31.83 -9.04
CA ARG A 19 -1.82 -32.26 -9.37
C ARG A 19 -0.81 -31.10 -9.29
N ARG A 20 -1.18 -29.93 -9.82
CA ARG A 20 -0.32 -28.73 -9.77
C ARG A 20 -0.11 -28.21 -8.34
N LEU A 21 -1.13 -28.31 -7.49
CA LEU A 21 -1.01 -28.01 -6.07
C LEU A 21 -0.08 -29.00 -5.38
N THR A 22 -0.18 -30.30 -5.68
CA THR A 22 0.78 -31.31 -5.17
C THR A 22 2.21 -30.99 -5.61
N GLU A 23 2.44 -30.70 -6.90
CA GLU A 23 3.76 -30.28 -7.40
C GLU A 23 4.30 -29.03 -6.67
N LEU A 24 3.40 -28.10 -6.33
CA LEU A 24 3.75 -26.88 -5.60
C LEU A 24 4.15 -27.18 -4.16
N VAL A 25 3.43 -28.09 -3.50
CA VAL A 25 3.65 -28.54 -2.11
C VAL A 25 4.97 -29.26 -2.00
N ASP A 26 5.21 -30.20 -2.90
CA ASP A 26 6.48 -30.94 -3.00
C ASP A 26 7.63 -29.95 -3.24
N GLY A 27 7.43 -28.98 -4.15
CA GLY A 27 8.44 -27.96 -4.46
C GLY A 27 8.68 -26.94 -3.34
N LEU A 28 7.74 -26.78 -2.41
CA LEU A 28 7.88 -25.90 -1.23
C LEU A 28 8.34 -26.67 0.01
N GLY A 29 8.45 -28.00 -0.05
CA GLY A 29 8.78 -28.85 1.09
C GLY A 29 7.72 -28.80 2.20
N LEU A 30 6.44 -28.57 1.85
CA LEU A 30 5.36 -28.57 2.84
C LEU A 30 4.90 -30.00 3.07
N GLU A 31 4.91 -30.49 4.31
CA GLU A 31 4.40 -31.83 4.69
C GLU A 31 2.86 -31.92 4.70
N THR A 32 2.18 -31.06 3.94
CA THR A 32 0.72 -30.90 4.00
C THR A 32 0.05 -31.71 2.89
N THR A 33 -0.95 -32.54 3.26
CA THR A 33 -1.73 -33.31 2.28
C THR A 33 -2.65 -32.41 1.45
N ALA A 34 -2.99 -32.84 0.22
CA ALA A 34 -3.86 -32.09 -0.68
C ALA A 34 -5.22 -31.67 -0.06
N PRO A 35 -5.91 -32.49 0.76
CA PRO A 35 -7.13 -32.08 1.45
C PRO A 35 -6.95 -30.88 2.38
N HIS A 36 -5.85 -30.80 3.14
CA HIS A 36 -5.59 -29.69 4.04
C HIS A 36 -5.37 -28.37 3.30
N LEU A 37 -4.77 -28.41 2.11
CA LEU A 37 -4.59 -27.22 1.27
C LEU A 37 -5.90 -26.71 0.71
N LEU A 38 -6.79 -27.62 0.30
CA LEU A 38 -8.12 -27.24 -0.18
C LEU A 38 -8.91 -26.57 0.94
N ASN A 39 -8.91 -27.14 2.15
CA ASN A 39 -9.52 -26.52 3.33
C ASN A 39 -8.93 -25.14 3.60
N LYS A 40 -7.60 -25.00 3.55
CA LYS A 40 -6.93 -23.72 3.74
C LYS A 40 -7.29 -22.69 2.67
N ILE A 41 -7.39 -23.10 1.41
CA ILE A 41 -7.86 -22.24 0.32
C ILE A 41 -9.30 -21.80 0.56
N GLU A 42 -10.17 -22.71 1.03
CA GLU A 42 -11.55 -22.37 1.38
C GLU A 42 -11.62 -21.38 2.56
N GLU A 43 -10.82 -21.58 3.59
CA GLU A 43 -10.71 -20.64 4.72
C GLU A 43 -10.19 -19.27 4.28
N LEU A 44 -9.18 -19.22 3.41
CA LEU A 44 -8.70 -17.98 2.80
C LEU A 44 -9.79 -17.31 1.97
N ASN A 45 -10.60 -18.09 1.25
CA ASN A 45 -11.71 -17.58 0.44
C ASN A 45 -12.82 -16.93 1.29
N ARG A 46 -12.98 -17.33 2.55
CA ARG A 46 -13.91 -16.67 3.48
C ARG A 46 -13.43 -15.27 3.89
N ARG A 47 -12.12 -15.01 3.84
CA ARG A 47 -11.51 -13.72 4.20
C ARG A 47 -11.16 -12.85 3.00
N LEU A 48 -11.07 -13.46 1.83
CA LEU A 48 -10.87 -12.82 0.55
C LEU A 48 -12.09 -13.14 -0.32
N PRO A 49 -13.16 -12.32 -0.28
CA PRO A 49 -14.39 -12.55 -1.05
C PRO A 49 -14.17 -12.31 -2.55
N MET A 50 -13.23 -13.05 -3.13
CA MET A 50 -12.96 -13.11 -4.55
C MET A 50 -13.43 -14.46 -5.10
N SER A 51 -13.56 -14.56 -6.42
CA SER A 51 -13.89 -15.85 -7.01
C SER A 51 -12.80 -16.88 -6.67
N ARG A 52 -13.20 -18.14 -6.45
CA ARG A 52 -12.27 -19.26 -6.21
C ARG A 52 -11.15 -19.30 -7.25
N GLN A 53 -11.48 -18.97 -8.50
CA GLN A 53 -10.52 -18.90 -9.60
C GLN A 53 -9.48 -17.77 -9.43
N ALA A 54 -9.90 -16.58 -8.98
CA ALA A 54 -9.00 -15.47 -8.69
C ALA A 54 -8.06 -15.80 -7.53
N LEU A 55 -8.59 -16.44 -6.48
CA LEU A 55 -7.80 -16.87 -5.32
C LEU A 55 -6.75 -17.91 -5.72
N LEU A 56 -7.13 -18.94 -6.48
CA LEU A 56 -6.18 -19.93 -7.00
C LEU A 56 -5.08 -19.29 -7.86
N ALA A 57 -5.45 -18.35 -8.73
CA ALA A 57 -4.49 -17.61 -9.53
C ALA A 57 -3.58 -16.69 -8.68
N ALA A 58 -4.07 -16.21 -7.53
CA ALA A 58 -3.29 -15.44 -6.57
C ALA A 58 -2.29 -16.34 -5.83
N VAL A 59 -2.74 -17.49 -5.30
CA VAL A 59 -1.89 -18.51 -4.66
C VAL A 59 -0.81 -19.00 -5.61
N ALA A 60 -1.15 -19.28 -6.87
CA ALA A 60 -0.19 -19.70 -7.88
C ALA A 60 0.94 -18.66 -8.13
N ARG A 61 0.63 -17.37 -8.06
CA ARG A 61 1.62 -16.28 -8.22
C ARG A 61 2.38 -15.97 -6.94
N SER A 62 1.84 -16.35 -5.78
CA SER A 62 2.44 -16.11 -4.48
C SER A 62 2.10 -17.27 -3.53
N PRO A 63 2.81 -18.41 -3.67
CA PRO A 63 2.52 -19.60 -2.86
C PRO A 63 2.63 -19.38 -1.35
N GLY A 64 3.48 -18.43 -0.94
CA GLY A 64 3.58 -17.99 0.46
C GLY A 64 2.27 -17.48 1.06
N LEU A 65 1.23 -17.20 0.25
CA LEU A 65 -0.11 -16.94 0.77
C LEU A 65 -0.64 -18.10 1.63
N LEU A 66 -0.29 -19.33 1.28
CA LEU A 66 -0.66 -20.54 2.01
C LEU A 66 0.10 -20.67 3.35
N ALA A 67 1.09 -19.84 3.63
CA ALA A 67 1.74 -19.81 4.94
C ALA A 67 0.98 -18.94 5.96
N TYR A 68 0.15 -18.00 5.50
CA TYR A 68 -0.61 -17.11 6.38
C TYR A 68 -1.84 -17.78 6.98
N THR A 69 -2.24 -17.31 8.16
CA THR A 69 -3.55 -17.64 8.73
C THR A 69 -4.64 -16.78 8.06
N PRO A 70 -5.88 -17.29 7.92
CA PRO A 70 -7.00 -16.51 7.40
C PRO A 70 -7.19 -15.17 8.14
N GLU A 71 -7.04 -15.17 9.46
CA GLU A 71 -7.18 -13.99 10.32
C GLU A 71 -6.13 -12.93 9.97
N SER A 72 -4.88 -13.35 9.76
CA SER A 72 -3.80 -12.43 9.39
C SER A 72 -3.96 -11.84 7.99
N VAL A 73 -4.61 -12.58 7.08
CA VAL A 73 -4.96 -12.09 5.74
C VAL A 73 -6.10 -11.09 5.83
N GLY A 74 -7.16 -11.42 6.58
CA GLY A 74 -8.29 -10.52 6.83
C GLY A 74 -7.86 -9.21 7.51
N GLY A 75 -6.98 -9.28 8.51
CA GLY A 75 -6.44 -8.10 9.17
C GLY A 75 -5.64 -7.18 8.22
N ARG A 76 -4.88 -7.74 7.28
CA ARG A 76 -4.17 -6.97 6.25
C ARG A 76 -5.12 -6.35 5.22
N VAL A 77 -6.17 -7.06 4.84
CA VAL A 77 -7.23 -6.53 3.98
C VAL A 77 -7.90 -5.33 4.65
N ALA A 78 -8.33 -5.48 5.90
CA ALA A 78 -8.99 -4.42 6.66
C ALA A 78 -8.07 -3.19 6.79
N LEU A 79 -6.79 -3.41 7.09
CA LEU A 79 -5.78 -2.35 7.10
C LEU A 79 -5.68 -1.65 5.75
N LEU A 80 -5.60 -2.39 4.64
CA LEU A 80 -5.51 -1.79 3.30
C LEU A 80 -6.76 -0.96 2.98
N VAL A 81 -7.96 -1.45 3.28
CA VAL A 81 -9.24 -0.72 3.10
C VAL A 81 -9.22 0.59 3.88
N GLN A 82 -8.89 0.51 5.18
CA GLN A 82 -8.86 1.65 6.09
C GLN A 82 -7.82 2.70 5.67
N GLU A 83 -6.57 2.28 5.48
CA GLU A 83 -5.44 3.19 5.24
C GLU A 83 -5.44 3.77 3.81
N LEU A 84 -5.88 3.00 2.81
CA LEU A 84 -6.01 3.51 1.44
C LEU A 84 -7.26 4.37 1.24
N ARG A 85 -8.25 4.29 2.13
CA ARG A 85 -9.57 4.93 1.97
C ARG A 85 -10.19 4.54 0.62
N ARG A 86 -10.20 3.24 0.36
CA ARG A 86 -10.80 2.61 -0.82
C ARG A 86 -11.74 1.53 -0.36
N ASP A 87 -12.76 1.26 -1.15
CA ASP A 87 -13.69 0.17 -0.86
C ASP A 87 -12.98 -1.20 -0.92
N GLU A 88 -13.65 -2.19 -0.34
CA GLU A 88 -13.14 -3.56 -0.29
C GLU A 88 -12.97 -4.17 -1.68
N ALA A 89 -13.84 -3.86 -2.64
CA ALA A 89 -13.78 -4.41 -3.99
C ALA A 89 -12.48 -3.98 -4.72
N PHE A 90 -12.10 -2.70 -4.58
CA PHE A 90 -10.86 -2.15 -5.08
C PHE A 90 -9.64 -2.87 -4.46
N VAL A 91 -9.65 -3.07 -3.15
CA VAL A 91 -8.57 -3.78 -2.43
C VAL A 91 -8.51 -5.26 -2.84
N MET A 92 -9.65 -5.91 -3.05
CA MET A 92 -9.69 -7.28 -3.55
C MET A 92 -9.14 -7.40 -4.96
N GLU A 93 -9.48 -6.47 -5.86
CA GLU A 93 -8.89 -6.43 -7.20
C GLU A 93 -7.38 -6.22 -7.11
N MET A 94 -6.93 -5.30 -6.25
CA MET A 94 -5.52 -5.03 -6.00
C MET A 94 -4.77 -6.31 -5.57
N ILE A 95 -5.28 -7.03 -4.58
CA ILE A 95 -4.72 -8.28 -4.07
C ILE A 95 -4.76 -9.37 -5.15
N ALA A 96 -5.88 -9.51 -5.86
CA ALA A 96 -6.02 -10.46 -6.94
C ALA A 96 -5.03 -10.17 -8.08
N LYS A 97 -4.59 -8.94 -8.31
CA LYS A 97 -3.55 -8.64 -9.33
C LYS A 97 -2.13 -8.74 -8.77
N GLN A 98 -1.93 -8.48 -7.48
CA GLN A 98 -0.61 -8.40 -6.84
C GLN A 98 -0.63 -9.02 -5.43
N PRO A 99 -0.78 -10.35 -5.30
CA PRO A 99 -0.97 -11.01 -4.00
C PRO A 99 0.20 -10.82 -3.03
N GLN A 100 1.40 -10.51 -3.53
CA GLN A 100 2.59 -10.25 -2.72
C GLN A 100 2.44 -9.02 -1.82
N VAL A 101 1.45 -8.14 -2.04
CA VAL A 101 1.16 -7.01 -1.13
C VAL A 101 0.77 -7.51 0.26
N LEU A 102 0.09 -8.65 0.36
CA LEU A 102 -0.25 -9.29 1.64
C LEU A 102 0.97 -9.88 2.35
N GLY A 103 2.09 -10.04 1.64
CA GLY A 103 3.34 -10.49 2.24
C GLY A 103 4.08 -9.41 3.03
N LEU A 104 3.65 -8.15 2.92
CA LEU A 104 4.24 -7.04 3.66
C LEU A 104 3.79 -7.07 5.12
N LYS A 105 4.68 -6.62 6.01
CA LYS A 105 4.36 -6.41 7.42
C LYS A 105 3.35 -5.25 7.55
N PRO A 106 2.41 -5.28 8.51
CA PRO A 106 1.45 -4.19 8.72
C PRO A 106 2.10 -2.82 8.87
N GLU A 107 3.25 -2.74 9.56
CA GLU A 107 3.99 -1.49 9.79
C GLU A 107 4.57 -0.97 8.47
N THR A 108 5.09 -1.87 7.63
CA THR A 108 5.59 -1.53 6.29
C THR A 108 4.46 -1.02 5.40
N LEU A 109 3.27 -1.64 5.46
CA LEU A 109 2.10 -1.17 4.70
C LEU A 109 1.70 0.24 5.13
N ARG A 110 1.51 0.48 6.43
CA ARG A 110 1.15 1.80 6.96
C ARG A 110 2.18 2.85 6.57
N HIS A 111 3.47 2.55 6.74
CA HIS A 111 4.54 3.47 6.38
C HIS A 111 4.46 3.86 4.90
N ARG A 112 4.35 2.88 3.99
CA ARG A 112 4.33 3.15 2.54
C ARG A 112 3.07 3.86 2.08
N ILE A 113 1.92 3.50 2.66
CA ILE A 113 0.66 4.20 2.39
C ILE A 113 0.76 5.65 2.88
N GLY A 114 1.30 5.86 4.08
CA GLY A 114 1.59 7.19 4.62
C GLY A 114 2.49 8.01 3.71
N THR A 115 3.60 7.44 3.22
CA THR A 115 4.50 8.13 2.27
C THR A 115 3.82 8.48 0.94
N LEU A 116 2.92 7.62 0.44
CA LEU A 116 2.16 7.92 -0.78
C LEU A 116 1.17 9.07 -0.56
N HIS A 117 0.45 9.07 0.56
CA HIS A 117 -0.48 10.16 0.92
C HIS A 117 0.26 11.46 1.24
N GLU A 118 1.41 11.39 1.90
CA GLU A 118 2.33 12.52 2.08
C GLU A 118 2.71 13.10 0.72
N ALA A 119 3.24 12.29 -0.20
CA ALA A 119 3.61 12.78 -1.53
C ALA A 119 2.39 13.42 -2.23
N ALA A 120 1.24 12.75 -2.24
CA ALA A 120 -0.01 13.28 -2.80
C ALA A 120 -0.47 14.59 -2.14
N SER A 121 -0.16 14.83 -0.88
CA SER A 121 -0.49 16.08 -0.20
C SER A 121 0.38 17.26 -0.63
N LEU A 122 1.63 16.99 -1.01
CA LEU A 122 2.59 17.98 -1.45
C LEU A 122 2.28 18.53 -2.85
N MET A 123 1.51 17.79 -3.66
CA MET A 123 1.20 18.16 -5.04
C MET A 123 -0.22 17.75 -5.47
N ALA A 124 -1.02 18.71 -5.92
CA ALA A 124 -2.38 18.46 -6.41
C ALA A 124 -2.43 17.42 -7.55
N LYS A 125 -1.49 17.48 -8.51
CA LYS A 125 -1.38 16.50 -9.60
C LYS A 125 -1.20 15.07 -9.09
N TRP A 126 -0.36 14.86 -8.08
CA TRP A 126 -0.13 13.54 -7.50
C TRP A 126 -1.31 13.05 -6.66
N ARG A 127 -2.05 13.97 -6.02
CA ARG A 127 -3.34 13.65 -5.39
C ARG A 127 -4.31 13.06 -6.41
N THR A 128 -4.55 13.76 -7.50
CA THR A 128 -5.43 13.28 -8.59
C THR A 128 -4.93 11.96 -9.17
N GLU A 129 -3.61 11.78 -9.32
CA GLU A 129 -3.04 10.52 -9.81
C GLU A 129 -3.25 9.36 -8.84
N LEU A 130 -3.05 9.58 -7.54
CA LEU A 130 -3.29 8.58 -6.50
C LEU A 130 -4.78 8.23 -6.39
N ASP A 131 -5.66 9.22 -6.58
CA ASP A 131 -7.11 9.05 -6.59
C ASP A 131 -7.61 8.25 -7.80
N ALA A 132 -7.07 8.53 -8.98
CA ALA A 132 -7.40 7.80 -10.20
C ALA A 132 -6.58 6.51 -10.40
N MET A 133 -5.74 6.12 -9.43
CA MET A 133 -4.80 5.02 -9.62
C MET A 133 -5.51 3.67 -9.68
N ARG A 134 -5.26 2.90 -10.74
CA ARG A 134 -5.79 1.54 -10.87
C ARG A 134 -5.25 0.61 -9.76
N PRO A 135 -6.04 -0.37 -9.26
CA PRO A 135 -5.65 -1.27 -8.17
C PRO A 135 -4.28 -1.92 -8.36
N ALA A 136 -4.02 -2.50 -9.53
CA ALA A 136 -2.76 -3.18 -9.82
C ALA A 136 -1.54 -2.26 -9.81
N SER A 137 -1.72 -0.98 -10.15
CA SER A 137 -0.65 0.02 -10.14
C SER A 137 -0.34 0.46 -8.71
N LEU A 138 -1.38 0.68 -7.90
CA LEU A 138 -1.22 1.05 -6.50
C LEU A 138 -0.53 -0.06 -5.70
N ALA A 139 -0.92 -1.33 -5.88
CA ALA A 139 -0.19 -2.43 -5.25
C ALA A 139 1.27 -2.50 -5.70
N ARG A 140 1.57 -2.16 -6.96
CA ARG A 140 2.95 -2.13 -7.43
C ARG A 140 3.74 -1.06 -6.67
N LEU A 141 3.17 0.13 -6.46
CA LEU A 141 3.80 1.18 -5.65
C LEU A 141 4.00 0.74 -4.20
N LEU A 142 3.00 0.12 -3.56
CA LEU A 142 3.13 -0.38 -2.19
C LEU A 142 4.21 -1.46 -2.04
N ARG A 143 4.53 -2.18 -3.12
CA ARG A 143 5.60 -3.17 -3.15
C ARG A 143 6.98 -2.60 -3.44
N CYS A 144 7.08 -1.36 -3.92
CA CYS A 144 8.37 -0.71 -4.15
C CYS A 144 9.15 -0.60 -2.83
N SER A 145 10.48 -0.62 -2.91
CA SER A 145 11.33 -0.36 -1.74
C SER A 145 11.17 1.09 -1.27
N ASP A 146 11.50 1.35 -0.01
CA ASP A 146 11.36 2.68 0.57
C ASP A 146 12.25 3.69 -0.18
N ALA A 147 13.47 3.31 -0.58
CA ALA A 147 14.34 4.11 -1.44
C ALA A 147 13.75 4.49 -2.81
N VAL A 148 12.74 3.75 -3.30
CA VAL A 148 12.00 4.10 -4.53
C VAL A 148 10.87 5.07 -4.21
N LEU A 149 10.16 4.89 -3.10
CA LEU A 149 9.12 5.84 -2.67
C LEU A 149 9.71 7.19 -2.26
N SER A 150 10.89 7.21 -1.61
CA SER A 150 11.60 8.44 -1.25
C SER A 150 11.96 9.31 -2.46
N ARG A 151 11.98 8.74 -3.68
CA ARG A 151 12.15 9.51 -4.92
C ARG A 151 11.03 10.53 -5.11
N LEU A 152 9.82 10.27 -4.63
CA LEU A 152 8.70 11.20 -4.69
C LEU A 152 9.01 12.44 -3.84
N LEU A 153 9.39 12.23 -2.57
CA LEU A 153 9.74 13.31 -1.64
C LEU A 153 10.95 14.10 -2.15
N TYR A 154 11.97 13.42 -2.66
CA TYR A 154 13.12 14.07 -3.28
C TYR A 154 12.73 14.91 -4.51
N SER A 155 11.88 14.37 -5.40
CA SER A 155 11.41 15.10 -6.59
C SER A 155 10.69 16.38 -6.20
N TYR A 156 9.84 16.30 -5.17
CA TYR A 156 9.15 17.46 -4.63
C TYR A 156 10.14 18.48 -4.06
N ALA A 157 11.02 18.07 -3.14
CA ALA A 157 12.01 18.96 -2.54
C ALA A 157 12.89 19.65 -3.59
N ARG A 158 13.37 18.88 -4.57
CA ARG A 158 14.16 19.39 -5.69
C ARG A 158 13.39 20.41 -6.53
N SER A 159 12.11 20.16 -6.80
CA SER A 159 11.29 21.08 -7.58
C SER A 159 11.02 22.39 -6.83
N HIS A 160 10.79 22.30 -5.52
CA HIS A 160 10.52 23.45 -4.67
C HIS A 160 11.76 24.34 -4.50
N SER A 161 12.94 23.75 -4.31
CA SER A 161 14.19 24.53 -4.10
C SER A 161 14.76 25.16 -5.36
N ASN A 162 14.53 24.58 -6.55
CA ASN A 162 15.17 25.03 -7.79
C ASN A 162 14.36 26.05 -8.60
N GLY A 163 13.18 26.47 -8.13
CA GLY A 163 12.33 27.46 -8.80
C GLY A 163 11.90 27.08 -10.23
N ARG A 164 12.08 25.81 -10.63
CA ARG A 164 11.70 25.34 -11.98
C ARG A 164 10.19 25.11 -12.03
N ASN A 165 9.62 25.33 -13.22
CA ASN A 165 8.20 25.12 -13.49
C ASN A 165 7.74 23.72 -13.05
N PHE A 166 6.89 23.70 -12.02
CA PHE A 166 6.26 22.53 -11.42
C PHE A 166 5.50 21.66 -12.44
N GLU A 167 5.08 22.24 -13.57
CA GLU A 167 4.37 21.53 -14.63
C GLU A 167 5.18 20.39 -15.27
N SER A 168 6.52 20.49 -15.23
CA SER A 168 7.43 19.46 -15.74
C SER A 168 7.59 18.24 -14.81
N ILE A 169 6.99 18.27 -13.61
CA ILE A 169 7.15 17.19 -12.63
C ILE A 169 6.46 15.92 -13.14
N ARG A 170 7.26 14.85 -13.19
CA ARG A 170 6.85 13.54 -13.69
C ARG A 170 5.77 12.93 -12.77
N SER A 171 4.97 12.02 -13.32
CA SER A 171 3.90 11.34 -12.55
C SER A 171 4.48 10.43 -11.45
N MET A 172 3.71 10.14 -10.41
CA MET A 172 4.09 9.22 -9.32
C MET A 172 4.48 7.85 -9.89
N ALA A 173 3.64 7.33 -10.79
CA ALA A 173 3.87 6.06 -11.46
C ALA A 173 5.19 6.07 -12.24
N TYR A 174 5.48 7.17 -12.95
CA TYR A 174 6.74 7.31 -13.68
C TYR A 174 7.94 7.30 -12.72
N ILE A 175 7.92 8.11 -11.66
CA ILE A 175 9.03 8.25 -10.71
C ILE A 175 9.36 6.90 -10.05
N CYS A 176 8.32 6.19 -9.60
CA CYS A 176 8.46 4.92 -8.91
C CYS A 176 8.77 3.74 -9.86
N CYS A 177 8.35 3.80 -11.12
CA CYS A 177 8.64 2.75 -12.11
C CYS A 177 9.92 3.01 -12.93
N CYS A 178 10.53 4.20 -12.80
CA CYS A 178 11.76 4.54 -13.51
C CYS A 178 12.90 3.58 -13.09
N PRO A 179 13.60 2.94 -14.06
CA PRO A 179 14.75 2.09 -13.76
C PRO A 179 15.79 2.83 -12.92
N ARG A 180 16.38 2.15 -11.93
CA ARG A 180 17.34 2.75 -10.99
C ARG A 180 18.49 3.47 -11.70
N ALA A 181 19.05 2.90 -12.77
CA ALA A 181 20.15 3.52 -13.52
C ALA A 181 19.72 4.83 -14.20
N ALA A 182 18.55 4.84 -14.84
CA ALA A 182 17.99 6.04 -15.47
C ALA A 182 17.66 7.12 -14.41
N TRP A 183 17.10 6.70 -13.27
CA TRP A 183 16.82 7.60 -12.15
C TRP A 183 18.08 8.31 -11.64
N HIS A 184 19.15 7.55 -11.37
CA HIS A 184 20.41 8.09 -10.83
C HIS A 184 21.14 8.99 -11.81
N ARG A 185 21.10 8.68 -13.11
CA ARG A 185 21.66 9.57 -14.15
C ARG A 185 20.95 10.93 -14.15
N ASP A 186 19.63 10.94 -14.04
CA ASP A 186 18.82 12.18 -14.06
C ASP A 186 18.84 12.91 -12.68
N ASN A 187 19.19 12.19 -11.60
CA ASN A 187 19.14 12.67 -10.21
C ASN A 187 20.38 12.22 -9.41
N PRO A 188 21.59 12.71 -9.76
CA PRO A 188 22.84 12.23 -9.14
C PRO A 188 22.90 12.49 -7.63
N LEU A 189 22.27 13.57 -7.14
CA LEU A 189 22.28 13.95 -5.72
C LEU A 189 21.27 13.18 -4.85
N HIS A 190 20.49 12.26 -5.43
CA HIS A 190 19.47 11.51 -4.67
C HIS A 190 20.10 10.58 -3.63
N ALA A 191 21.25 9.96 -3.95
CA ALA A 191 21.94 9.08 -3.01
C ALA A 191 22.46 9.85 -1.79
N ASP A 192 23.09 11.00 -2.01
CA ASP A 192 23.61 11.86 -0.94
C ASP A 192 22.47 12.42 -0.07
N TRP A 193 21.35 12.81 -0.70
CA TRP A 193 20.16 13.25 0.03
C TRP A 193 19.58 12.16 0.93
N LEU A 194 19.51 10.91 0.45
CA LEU A 194 19.08 9.77 1.26
C LEU A 194 20.04 9.54 2.44
N ALA A 195 21.35 9.54 2.19
CA ALA A 195 22.37 9.33 3.22
C ALA A 195 22.33 10.42 4.29
N ALA A 196 22.16 11.69 3.90
CA ALA A 196 22.00 12.81 4.82
C ALA A 196 20.73 12.66 5.68
N GLY A 197 19.60 12.24 5.08
CA GLY A 197 18.37 11.97 5.81
C GLY A 197 18.47 10.80 6.79
N GLU A 198 19.20 9.73 6.42
CA GLU A 198 19.48 8.61 7.31
C GLU A 198 20.39 9.01 8.48
N ALA A 199 21.44 9.80 8.22
CA ALA A 199 22.32 10.34 9.26
C ALA A 199 21.53 11.20 10.25
N ALA A 200 20.70 12.12 9.75
CA ALA A 200 19.90 12.99 10.60
C ALA A 200 18.83 12.23 11.41
N ARG A 201 18.26 11.13 10.88
CA ARG A 201 17.40 10.21 11.66
C ARG A 201 18.16 9.47 12.75
N ARG A 202 19.37 8.98 12.45
CA ARG A 202 20.23 8.30 13.43
C ARG A 202 20.63 9.22 14.57
N ASP A 203 20.89 10.48 14.25
CA ASP A 203 21.32 11.48 15.23
C ASP A 203 20.15 12.11 16.02
N TRP A 204 18.91 11.60 15.84
CA TRP A 204 17.68 12.14 16.43
C TRP A 204 17.43 13.63 16.15
N ARG A 205 18.14 14.22 15.18
CA ARG A 205 18.05 15.64 14.81
C ARG A 205 16.86 15.95 13.92
N ILE A 206 16.19 14.93 13.38
CA ILE A 206 14.89 15.09 12.74
C ILE A 206 13.83 14.91 13.80
N THR A 207 13.21 16.03 14.23
CA THR A 207 11.90 16.00 14.88
C THR A 207 10.98 15.14 14.01
N PRO A 208 10.27 14.13 14.56
CA PRO A 208 9.40 13.28 13.76
C PRO A 208 8.51 14.15 12.87
N TRP A 209 8.62 13.98 11.55
CA TRP A 209 7.73 14.67 10.64
C TRP A 209 6.36 14.02 10.79
N LEU A 210 5.54 14.58 11.67
CA LEU A 210 4.21 14.11 12.08
C LEU A 210 3.17 14.08 10.92
N GLY A 211 3.60 14.37 9.69
CA GLY A 211 2.70 14.72 8.61
C GLY A 211 2.04 16.07 8.84
N TRP A 212 1.64 16.75 7.78
CA TRP A 212 0.88 18.02 7.88
C TRP A 212 -0.45 17.86 8.63
N TYR A 213 -0.95 16.62 8.80
CA TYR A 213 -2.22 16.31 9.45
C TYR A 213 -2.10 16.01 10.96
N GLN A 214 -0.88 15.89 11.52
CA GLN A 214 -0.69 15.72 12.98
C GLN A 214 0.23 16.76 13.60
N GLN A 215 0.55 17.86 12.89
CA GLN A 215 1.21 18.98 13.56
C GLN A 215 0.19 19.66 14.50
N PRO A 216 0.52 19.88 15.78
CA PRO A 216 -0.29 20.74 16.62
C PRO A 216 -0.35 22.14 16.00
N PRO A 217 -1.48 22.85 16.10
CA PRO A 217 -1.59 24.21 15.58
C PRO A 217 -0.49 25.07 16.22
N ARG A 218 0.21 25.85 15.39
CA ARG A 218 1.27 26.74 15.87
C ARG A 218 0.64 27.83 16.74
N PRO A 219 1.18 28.13 17.93
CA PRO A 219 0.69 29.24 18.75
C PRO A 219 0.72 30.55 17.94
N GLY A 220 -0.43 31.23 17.86
CA GLY A 220 -0.54 32.52 17.18
C GLY A 220 -0.70 32.47 15.65
N VAL A 221 -0.79 31.28 15.03
CA VAL A 221 -1.11 31.16 13.60
C VAL A 221 -2.52 30.58 13.46
N PRO A 222 -3.49 31.32 12.88
CA PRO A 222 -4.82 30.77 12.67
C PRO A 222 -4.75 29.55 11.74
N PRO A 223 -5.55 28.51 11.98
CA PRO A 223 -5.58 27.34 11.12
C PRO A 223 -5.93 27.77 9.69
N ALA A 224 -5.24 27.20 8.70
CA ALA A 224 -5.51 27.50 7.30
C ALA A 224 -6.99 27.17 6.99
N PRO A 225 -7.72 28.02 6.23
CA PRO A 225 -9.10 27.74 5.86
C PRO A 225 -9.18 26.37 5.17
N GLY A 226 -9.83 25.41 5.82
CA GLY A 226 -9.91 24.00 5.41
C GLY A 226 -9.23 22.98 6.34
N GLN A 227 -8.55 23.39 7.41
CA GLN A 227 -8.14 22.50 8.51
C GLN A 227 -9.33 22.15 9.41
N TYR A 228 -10.25 21.33 8.90
CA TYR A 228 -11.27 20.71 9.74
C TYR A 228 -10.65 19.58 10.54
N ASN A 229 -10.82 19.63 11.86
CA ASN A 229 -10.37 18.60 12.79
C ASN A 229 -11.44 17.49 12.83
N TRP A 230 -11.39 16.54 11.89
CA TRP A 230 -12.42 15.49 11.75
C TRP A 230 -12.47 14.49 12.92
N TRP A 231 -11.49 14.54 13.83
CA TRP A 231 -11.38 13.65 14.99
C TRP A 231 -11.98 14.25 16.27
N SER A 232 -12.39 15.52 16.27
CA SER A 232 -12.97 16.19 17.45
C SER A 232 -14.49 15.97 17.61
N ARG A 233 -15.09 14.96 16.97
CA ARG A 233 -16.42 14.49 17.37
C ARG A 233 -16.30 13.26 18.26
N GLY A 234 -15.95 13.52 19.51
CA GLY A 234 -16.18 12.63 20.64
C GLY A 234 -16.73 13.48 21.78
N ASP A 235 -17.99 13.21 22.12
CA ASP A 235 -18.77 13.66 23.27
C ASP A 235 -19.24 15.13 23.36
N PRO A 236 -20.55 15.40 23.14
CA PRO A 236 -21.23 16.36 24.01
C PRO A 236 -21.30 15.74 25.41
N GLY A 237 -20.50 16.28 26.34
CA GLY A 237 -20.76 16.11 27.78
C GLY A 237 -22.12 16.72 28.15
N PRO A 238 -22.72 16.27 29.25
CA PRO A 238 -24.12 16.54 29.56
C PRO A 238 -24.29 17.99 29.97
N ASP A 239 -25.15 18.73 29.26
CA ASP A 239 -26.09 19.73 29.77
C ASP A 239 -26.67 20.51 28.56
N GLU A 240 -27.88 21.05 28.75
CA GLU A 240 -28.71 21.79 27.77
C GLU A 240 -29.46 20.97 26.71
N TYR A 241 -30.45 20.20 27.17
CA TYR A 241 -31.74 20.18 26.49
C TYR A 241 -32.73 21.04 27.29
N ASP A 242 -32.88 22.30 26.91
CA ASP A 242 -34.09 23.08 27.21
C ASP A 242 -35.04 22.90 26.02
N TYR A 243 -36.06 22.06 26.20
CA TYR A 243 -37.20 21.99 25.30
C TYR A 243 -38.28 22.92 25.82
N ASP A 244 -38.34 24.13 25.28
CA ASP A 244 -39.54 24.97 25.41
C ASP A 244 -40.62 24.41 24.49
N TYR A 245 -41.64 23.80 25.09
CA TYR A 245 -42.90 23.50 24.42
C TYR A 245 -43.83 24.70 24.56
N SER A 246 -44.08 25.38 23.45
CA SER A 246 -45.21 26.29 23.25
C SER A 246 -45.65 26.27 21.80
#